data_AF-A0A1Y0ND37-F1
#
_entry.id   AF-A0A1Y0ND37-F1
#
_cell.length_a   1.000
_cell.length_b   1.000
_cell.length_c   1.000
_cell.angle_alpha   90.00
_cell.angle_beta   90.00
_cell.angle_gamma   90.00
#
_symmetry.space_group_name_H-M   'P 1'
#
loop_
_entity.id
_entity.type
_entity.pdbx_description
1 polymer ?
#
loop_
_entity_poly.entity_id
_entity_poly.type
_entity_poly.pdbx_seq_one_letter_code
_entity_poly.pdbx_strand_id
1 'polypeptide(L)'
;MAQVLATVPQAGLDAVLVAVDLVLEGATPNGSVSVEHVRNVLARLNAPPLPEYAQTSLQLTHLPTADTARYDRLRPTHNDDQGVIHV
;
A
#
# COMPACT_ATOMS: atom_id res chain seq x y z
N MET A 1 -11.41 9.65 -15.02
CA MET A 1 -11.45 8.77 -16.22
C MET A 1 -10.49 9.21 -17.32
N ALA A 2 -10.55 10.46 -17.81
CA ALA A 2 -9.65 10.93 -18.89
C ALA A 2 -8.14 10.72 -18.59
N GLN A 3 -7.73 10.87 -17.33
CA GLN A 3 -6.34 10.67 -16.92
C GLN A 3 -5.88 9.20 -17.04
N VAL A 4 -6.78 8.23 -16.86
CA VAL A 4 -6.46 6.79 -17.03
C VAL A 4 -6.33 6.47 -18.53
N LEU A 5 -7.22 6.99 -19.36
CA LEU A 5 -7.12 6.83 -20.81
C LEU A 5 -5.85 7.49 -21.38
N ALA A 6 -5.39 8.57 -20.76
CA ALA A 6 -4.16 9.27 -21.16
C ALA A 6 -2.88 8.45 -20.94
N THR A 7 -2.91 7.34 -20.16
CA THR A 7 -1.74 6.47 -19.97
C THR A 7 -1.62 5.37 -21.03
N VAL A 8 -2.64 5.19 -21.88
CA VAL A 8 -2.68 4.15 -22.92
C VAL A 8 -1.50 4.26 -23.90
N PRO A 9 -1.09 5.45 -24.40
CA PRO A 9 0.03 5.56 -25.33
C PRO A 9 1.37 5.05 -24.75
N GLN A 10 1.55 5.11 -23.43
CA GLN A 10 2.80 4.72 -22.75
C GLN A 10 2.75 3.27 -22.27
N ALA A 11 1.62 2.81 -21.73
CA ALA A 11 1.48 1.50 -21.12
C ALA A 11 0.88 0.44 -22.06
N GLY A 12 0.23 0.85 -23.15
CA GLY A 12 -0.61 -0.01 -23.97
C GLY A 12 -2.02 -0.18 -23.40
N LEU A 13 -2.99 -0.46 -24.28
CA LEU A 13 -4.40 -0.60 -23.89
C LEU A 13 -4.61 -1.81 -22.97
N ASP A 14 -4.03 -2.96 -23.32
CA ASP A 14 -4.22 -4.21 -22.58
C ASP A 14 -3.72 -4.09 -21.13
N ALA A 15 -2.56 -3.47 -20.93
CA ALA A 15 -2.03 -3.23 -19.58
C ALA A 15 -2.94 -2.32 -18.74
N VAL A 16 -3.56 -1.32 -19.37
CA VAL A 16 -4.52 -0.42 -18.71
C VAL A 16 -5.80 -1.17 -18.32
N LEU A 17 -6.31 -2.04 -19.19
CA LEU A 17 -7.49 -2.86 -18.88
C LEU A 17 -7.20 -3.82 -17.71
N VAL A 18 -6.09 -4.54 -17.76
CA VAL A 18 -5.66 -5.44 -16.67
C VAL A 18 -5.51 -4.65 -15.36
N ALA A 19 -4.92 -3.45 -15.41
CA ALA A 19 -4.76 -2.63 -14.21
C ALA A 19 -6.09 -2.17 -13.63
N VAL A 20 -7.06 -1.80 -14.47
CA VAL A 20 -8.41 -1.40 -14.03
C VAL A 20 -9.15 -2.59 -13.41
N ASP A 21 -9.09 -3.76 -14.03
CA ASP A 21 -9.76 -4.97 -13.52
C ASP A 21 -9.21 -5.33 -12.13
N LEU A 22 -7.88 -5.37 -11.97
CA LEU A 22 -7.23 -5.65 -10.67
C LEU A 22 -7.61 -4.64 -9.58
N VAL A 23 -7.77 -3.37 -9.94
CA VAL A 23 -8.19 -2.33 -9.00
C VAL A 23 -9.65 -2.50 -8.58
N LEU A 24 -10.52 -2.92 -9.51
CA LEU A 24 -11.93 -3.15 -9.23
C LEU A 24 -12.16 -4.42 -8.41
N GLU A 25 -11.38 -5.48 -8.65
CA GLU A 25 -11.41 -6.71 -7.84
C GLU A 25 -11.02 -6.46 -6.37
N GLY A 26 -10.06 -5.56 -6.15
CA GLY A 26 -9.60 -5.19 -4.80
C GLY A 26 -10.39 -4.07 -4.12
N ALA A 27 -11.37 -3.48 -4.80
CA ALA A 27 -12.14 -2.36 -4.26
C ALA A 27 -13.05 -2.83 -3.12
N THR A 28 -12.95 -2.17 -1.96
CA THR A 28 -13.89 -2.41 -0.86
C THR A 28 -15.26 -1.82 -1.21
N PRO A 29 -16.38 -2.36 -0.67
CA PRO A 29 -17.73 -1.93 -1.04
C PRO A 29 -17.97 -0.41 -0.87
N ASN A 30 -17.22 0.22 0.03
CA ASN A 30 -17.32 1.65 0.34
C ASN A 30 -16.08 2.45 -0.12
N GLY A 31 -15.09 1.80 -0.74
CA GLY A 31 -13.84 2.43 -1.16
C GLY A 31 -13.96 3.03 -2.55
N SER A 32 -13.68 4.32 -2.70
CA SER A 32 -13.59 4.95 -4.02
C SER A 32 -12.32 4.54 -4.75
N VAL A 33 -12.44 4.21 -6.04
CA VAL A 33 -11.30 3.96 -6.92
C VAL A 33 -10.83 5.28 -7.52
N SER A 34 -9.60 5.70 -7.20
CA SER A 34 -8.96 6.87 -7.82
C SER A 34 -8.00 6.48 -8.94
N VAL A 35 -7.57 7.49 -9.71
CA VAL A 35 -6.59 7.36 -10.79
C VAL A 35 -5.24 6.86 -10.26
N GLU A 36 -4.87 7.27 -9.05
CA GLU A 36 -3.64 6.85 -8.37
C GLU A 36 -3.61 5.33 -8.14
N HIS A 37 -4.75 4.69 -7.84
CA HIS A 37 -4.80 3.24 -7.71
C HIS A 37 -4.43 2.54 -9.03
N VAL A 38 -4.98 3.00 -10.15
CA VAL A 38 -4.68 2.44 -11.48
C VAL A 38 -3.22 2.68 -11.85
N ARG A 39 -2.68 3.88 -11.59
CA ARG A 39 -1.27 4.19 -11.83
C ARG A 39 -0.33 3.31 -11.01
N ASN A 40 -0.67 3.04 -9.75
CA ASN A 40 0.13 2.17 -8.89
C ASN A 40 0.13 0.72 -9.39
N VAL A 41 -1.01 0.22 -9.84
CA VAL A 41 -1.07 -1.14 -10.43
C VAL A 41 -0.28 -1.20 -11.74
N LEU A 42 -0.43 -0.22 -12.63
CA LEU A 42 0.37 -0.13 -13.85
C LEU A 42 1.88 -0.09 -13.56
N ALA A 43 2.31 0.66 -12.56
CA ALA A 43 3.71 0.71 -12.16
C ALA A 43 4.22 -0.65 -11.67
N ARG A 44 3.39 -1.42 -10.94
CA ARG A 44 3.75 -2.77 -10.47
C ARG A 44 3.79 -3.80 -11.60
N LEU A 45 2.87 -3.72 -12.56
CA LEU A 45 2.86 -4.61 -13.73
C LEU A 45 4.07 -4.39 -14.65
N ASN A 46 4.55 -3.15 -14.73
CA ASN A 46 5.72 -2.78 -15.53
C ASN A 46 7.03 -2.76 -14.71
N ALA A 47 6.99 -3.19 -13.45
CA ALA A 47 8.18 -3.19 -12.60
C ALA A 47 9.23 -4.16 -13.17
N PRO A 48 10.52 -3.78 -13.16
CA PRO A 48 11.58 -4.70 -13.51
C PRO A 48 11.57 -5.90 -12.54
N PRO A 49 12.17 -7.03 -12.93
CA PRO A 49 12.36 -8.16 -12.04
C PRO A 49 12.99 -7.71 -10.71
N LEU A 50 12.56 -8.33 -9.61
CA LEU A 50 13.13 -8.01 -8.31
C LEU A 50 14.64 -8.24 -8.34
N PRO A 51 15.44 -7.32 -7.78
CA PRO A 51 16.86 -7.55 -7.61
C PRO A 51 17.10 -8.75 -6.69
N GLU A 52 18.29 -9.34 -6.78
CA GLU A 52 18.68 -10.40 -5.87
C GLU A 52 18.64 -9.93 -4.42
N TYR A 53 18.17 -10.81 -3.54
CA TYR A 53 18.18 -10.53 -2.11
C TYR A 53 19.62 -10.39 -1.62
N ALA A 54 19.85 -9.42 -0.73
CA ALA A 54 21.13 -9.29 -0.04
C ALA A 54 21.40 -10.57 0.74
N GLN A 55 22.60 -11.14 0.56
CA GLN A 55 23.05 -12.26 1.37
C GLN A 55 23.32 -11.76 2.78
N THR A 56 22.57 -12.26 3.77
CA THR A 56 22.75 -11.89 5.17
C THR A 56 22.87 -13.15 6.03
N SER A 57 23.68 -13.07 7.09
CA SER A 57 23.74 -14.10 8.13
C SER A 57 22.64 -13.95 9.19
N LEU A 58 21.77 -12.94 9.07
CA LEU A 58 20.71 -12.67 10.03
C LEU A 58 19.65 -13.78 9.95
N GLN A 59 19.45 -14.48 11.06
CA GLN A 59 18.39 -15.48 11.21
C GLN A 59 17.24 -14.88 12.02
N LEU A 60 16.02 -15.09 11.55
CA LEU A 60 14.82 -14.71 12.29
C LEU A 60 14.67 -15.62 13.50
N THR A 61 14.71 -15.07 14.70
CA THR A 61 14.43 -15.82 15.94
C THR A 61 12.94 -15.96 16.20
N HIS A 62 12.13 -15.08 15.61
CA HIS A 62 10.68 -15.06 15.71
C HIS A 62 10.06 -14.76 14.35
N LEU A 63 8.92 -15.37 14.08
CA LEU A 63 8.18 -15.10 12.85
C LEU A 63 7.62 -13.66 12.87
N PRO A 64 7.59 -12.98 11.71
CA PRO A 64 6.91 -11.69 11.61
C PRO A 64 5.42 -11.84 11.93
N THR A 65 4.96 -11.17 12.99
CA THR A 65 3.53 -11.11 13.33
C THR A 65 2.93 -9.84 12.75
N ALA A 66 1.91 -9.98 11.90
CA ALA A 66 1.13 -8.87 11.36
C ALA A 66 0.14 -8.31 12.40
N ASP A 67 0.65 -7.79 13.53
CA ASP A 67 -0.13 -7.16 14.61
C ASP A 67 -0.18 -5.65 14.41
N THR A 68 -1.16 -5.17 13.63
CA THR A 68 -1.36 -3.73 13.40
C THR A 68 -1.84 -3.00 14.66
N ALA A 69 -2.51 -3.69 15.60
CA ALA A 69 -2.99 -3.09 16.85
C ALA A 69 -1.84 -2.62 17.77
N ARG A 70 -0.63 -3.17 17.59
CA ARG A 70 0.57 -2.66 18.27
C ARG A 70 0.82 -1.19 17.99
N TYR A 71 0.58 -0.73 16.77
CA TYR A 71 0.72 0.68 16.41
C TYR A 71 -0.37 1.54 17.04
N ASP A 72 -1.60 1.03 17.11
CA ASP A 72 -2.71 1.77 17.72
C ASP A 72 -2.47 2.04 19.20
N ARG A 73 -1.81 1.12 19.91
CA ARG A 73 -1.38 1.31 21.32
C ARG A 73 -0.31 2.38 21.50
N LEU A 74 0.45 2.72 20.44
CA LEU A 74 1.48 3.77 20.46
C LEU A 74 0.93 5.14 20.06
N ARG A 75 -0.32 5.23 19.60
CA ARG A 75 -0.94 6.53 19.34
C ARG A 75 -1.18 7.19 20.70
N PRO A 76 -0.65 8.40 20.94
CA PRO A 76 -1.00 9.14 22.15
C PRO A 76 -2.51 9.33 22.13
N THR A 77 -3.20 8.71 23.08
CA THR A 77 -4.56 9.13 23.37
C THR A 77 -4.44 10.56 23.87
N HIS A 78 -5.27 11.46 23.37
CA HIS A 78 -5.32 12.89 23.72
C HIS A 78 -5.47 13.19 25.25
N ASN A 79 -5.43 12.19 26.12
CA ASN A 79 -5.51 12.29 27.57
C ASN A 79 -4.16 12.25 28.31
N ASP A 80 -3.02 12.03 27.66
CA ASP A 80 -1.70 12.01 28.35
C ASP A 80 -1.23 13.41 28.81
N ASP A 81 -1.93 14.49 28.43
CA ASP A 81 -1.63 15.87 28.86
C ASP A 81 -2.46 16.34 30.07
N GLN A 82 -3.38 15.51 30.59
CA GLN A 82 -4.19 15.87 31.77
C GLN A 82 -3.83 15.06 33.01
N GLY A 83 -2.85 15.60 33.75
CA GLY A 83 -2.87 15.56 35.21
C GLY A 83 -1.98 14.52 35.87
N VAL A 84 -0.74 14.91 36.17
CA VAL A 84 -0.10 14.48 37.41
C VAL A 84 0.40 15.73 38.13
N ILE A 85 -0.47 16.32 38.98
CA ILE A 85 -0.02 17.22 40.03
C ILE A 85 0.68 16.36 41.06
N HIS A 86 2.01 16.39 41.06
CA HIS A 86 2.79 15.91 42.19
C HIS A 86 2.73 16.97 43.30
N VAL A 87 2.01 16.65 44.38
CA VAL A 87 2.18 17.26 45.71
C VAL A 87 3.44 16.70 46.37
#